data_AF-X1LZ95-F1
#
_entry.id   AF-X1LZ95-F1
#
_cell.length_a   1.000
_cell.length_b   1.000
_cell.length_c   1.000
_cell.angle_alpha   90.00
_cell.angle_beta   90.00
_cell.angle_gamma   90.00
#
_symmetry.space_group_name_H-M   'P 1'
#
loop_
_entity.id
_entity.type
_entity.pdbx_description
1 polymer ?
#
loop_
_entity_poly.entity_id
_entity_poly.type
_entity_poly.pdbx_seq_one_letter_code
_entity_poly.pdbx_strand_id
1 'polypeptide(L)'
;MGMGMTAASPLGNIGRYFLDSLIGTARLDPSSVITAWRRDETKYEKLFKDLKDQGWTDDRIEALKFFTLLRLDPRTITQIYNRDRPKWDKLWKDLADQGWTEDRIDIYKELANIVPPLADMVRFADFGSRANSGL
;
A
#
# COMPACT_ATOMS: atom_id res chain seq x y z
N MET A 1 3.40 -14.73 72.87
CA MET A 1 3.79 -15.33 71.58
C MET A 1 2.52 -15.72 70.84
N GLY A 2 2.36 -15.24 69.60
CA GLY A 2 1.19 -15.54 68.77
C GLY A 2 1.26 -14.80 67.44
N MET A 3 2.22 -15.17 66.59
CA MET A 3 2.31 -14.72 65.19
C MET A 3 1.21 -15.40 64.37
N GLY A 4 0.14 -14.67 64.06
CA GLY A 4 -0.78 -15.04 62.97
C GLY A 4 -0.30 -14.41 61.68
N MET A 5 0.65 -15.05 60.97
CA MET A 5 0.93 -14.70 59.58
C MET A 5 -0.18 -15.26 58.71
N THR A 6 -1.11 -14.40 58.31
CA THR A 6 -2.04 -14.66 57.21
C THR A 6 -1.26 -14.84 55.92
N ALA A 7 -1.24 -16.08 55.42
CA ALA A 7 -0.74 -16.44 54.11
C ALA A 7 -1.60 -15.79 53.01
N ALA A 8 -1.21 -14.59 52.57
CA ALA A 8 -1.72 -14.03 51.32
C ALA A 8 -1.19 -14.88 50.17
N SER A 9 -2.10 -15.60 49.51
CA SER A 9 -1.77 -16.59 48.47
C SER A 9 -0.97 -16.00 47.29
N PRO A 10 0.03 -16.72 46.75
CA PRO A 10 0.77 -16.32 45.53
C PRO A 10 -0.07 -16.41 44.24
N LEU A 11 -1.32 -16.87 44.32
CA LEU A 11 -2.24 -17.04 43.18
C LEU A 11 -2.66 -15.73 42.51
N GLY A 12 -2.60 -14.59 43.24
CA GLY A 12 -2.93 -13.28 42.66
C GLY A 12 -1.94 -12.81 41.59
N ASN A 13 -0.68 -13.27 41.64
CA ASN A 13 0.34 -12.88 40.67
C ASN A 13 0.24 -13.67 39.36
N ILE A 14 -0.13 -14.96 39.42
CA ILE A 14 -0.27 -15.81 38.23
C ILE A 14 -1.37 -15.29 37.30
N GLY A 15 -2.50 -14.85 37.86
CA GLY A 15 -3.58 -14.24 37.08
C GLY A 15 -3.17 -12.93 36.39
N ARG A 16 -2.34 -12.10 37.05
CA ARG A 16 -1.78 -10.87 36.44
C ARG A 16 -0.79 -11.18 35.32
N TYR A 17 0.13 -12.13 35.51
CA TYR A 17 1.05 -12.53 34.45
C TYR A 17 0.32 -13.14 33.24
N PHE A 18 -0.76 -13.89 33.46
CA PHE A 18 -1.56 -14.45 32.37
C PHE A 18 -2.37 -13.38 31.64
N LEU A 19 -2.92 -12.40 32.36
CA LEU A 19 -3.60 -11.24 31.77
C LEU A 19 -2.62 -10.29 31.04
N ASP A 20 -1.47 -9.99 31.62
CA ASP A 20 -0.43 -9.16 30.99
C ASP A 20 0.18 -9.89 29.77
N SER A 21 0.33 -11.21 29.85
CA SER A 21 0.68 -12.06 28.71
C SER A 21 -0.38 -11.96 27.62
N LEU A 22 -1.67 -12.12 27.94
CA LEU A 22 -2.77 -12.04 26.97
C LEU A 22 -2.88 -10.65 26.32
N ILE A 23 -2.78 -9.58 27.12
CA ILE A 23 -2.78 -8.18 26.65
C ILE A 23 -1.51 -7.88 25.83
N GLY A 24 -0.37 -8.47 26.20
CA GLY A 24 0.87 -8.42 25.42
C GLY A 24 0.80 -9.20 24.11
N THR A 25 0.03 -10.30 24.07
CA THR A 25 -0.17 -11.14 22.86
C THR A 25 -1.25 -10.63 21.93
N ALA A 26 -2.14 -9.74 22.40
CA ALA A 26 -3.16 -9.11 21.54
C ALA A 26 -2.59 -7.99 20.65
N ARG A 27 -1.26 -7.89 20.53
CA ARG A 27 -0.60 -6.98 19.62
C ARG A 27 -0.75 -7.51 18.20
N LEU A 28 -1.28 -6.67 17.32
CA LEU A 28 -1.37 -6.99 15.91
C LEU A 28 0.04 -7.13 15.34
N ASP A 29 0.22 -8.16 14.53
CA ASP A 29 1.44 -8.33 13.77
C ASP A 29 1.57 -7.20 12.72
N PRO A 30 2.79 -6.86 12.27
CA PRO A 30 3.02 -5.78 11.31
C PRO A 30 2.19 -5.90 10.04
N SER A 31 1.92 -7.13 9.57
CA SER A 31 1.13 -7.37 8.35
C SER A 31 -0.37 -7.10 8.57
N SER A 32 -0.89 -7.37 9.76
CA SER A 32 -2.25 -6.99 10.16
C SER A 32 -2.38 -5.48 10.34
N VAL A 33 -1.42 -4.83 10.99
CA VAL A 33 -1.39 -3.36 11.18
C VAL A 33 -1.41 -2.67 9.82
N ILE A 34 -0.53 -3.08 8.90
CA ILE A 34 -0.46 -2.45 7.59
C ILE A 34 -1.69 -2.73 6.73
N THR A 35 -2.29 -3.92 6.84
CA THR A 35 -3.54 -4.24 6.15
C THR A 35 -4.70 -3.40 6.67
N ALA A 36 -4.78 -3.18 7.98
CA ALA A 36 -5.78 -2.29 8.57
C ALA A 36 -5.56 -0.84 8.11
N TRP A 37 -4.32 -0.34 8.20
CA TRP A 37 -3.94 1.00 7.73
C TRP A 37 -4.30 1.25 6.27
N ARG A 38 -4.03 0.30 5.36
CA ARG A 38 -4.40 0.40 3.94
C ARG A 38 -5.91 0.52 3.68
N ARG A 39 -6.76 0.14 4.64
CA ARG A 39 -8.23 0.27 4.52
C ARG A 39 -8.72 1.65 4.93
N ASP A 40 -8.08 2.25 5.93
CA ASP A 40 -8.38 3.60 6.44
C ASP A 40 -7.17 4.14 7.19
N GLU A 41 -6.35 4.92 6.49
CA GLU A 41 -5.08 5.44 7.01
C GLU A 41 -5.32 6.25 8.29
N THR A 42 -6.32 7.13 8.28
CA THR A 42 -6.60 8.06 9.38
C THR A 42 -7.06 7.34 10.65
N LYS A 43 -7.87 6.29 10.50
CA LYS A 43 -8.41 5.53 11.62
C LYS A 43 -7.37 4.64 12.27
N TYR A 44 -6.46 4.07 11.47
CA TYR A 44 -5.55 3.02 11.91
C TYR A 44 -4.09 3.48 12.08
N GLU A 45 -3.75 4.75 11.80
CA GLU A 45 -2.40 5.30 12.03
C GLU A 45 -1.88 5.06 13.47
N LYS A 46 -2.80 5.08 14.45
CA LYS A 46 -2.47 4.85 15.87
C LYS A 46 -1.89 3.44 16.14
N LEU A 47 -2.18 2.45 15.29
CA LEU A 47 -1.67 1.09 15.43
C LEU A 47 -0.15 1.01 15.20
N PHE A 48 0.45 1.99 14.51
CA PHE A 48 1.91 2.06 14.38
C PHE A 48 2.62 2.36 15.70
N LYS A 49 1.92 2.95 16.68
CA LYS A 49 2.47 3.12 18.03
C LYS A 49 2.82 1.76 18.65
N ASP A 50 1.97 0.77 18.48
CA ASP A 50 2.20 -0.58 18.99
C ASP A 50 3.44 -1.24 18.33
N LEU A 51 3.73 -0.90 17.07
CA LEU A 51 4.94 -1.35 16.38
C LEU A 51 6.19 -0.64 16.89
N LYS A 52 6.12 0.68 17.16
CA LYS A 52 7.22 1.42 17.81
C LYS A 52 7.52 0.85 19.19
N ASP A 53 6.49 0.53 19.97
CA ASP A 53 6.61 -0.12 21.28
C ASP A 53 7.14 -1.56 21.21
N GLN A 54 7.15 -2.18 20.02
CA GLN A 54 7.80 -3.45 19.72
C GLN A 54 9.25 -3.29 19.21
N GLY A 55 9.77 -2.05 19.16
CA GLY A 55 11.12 -1.76 18.70
C GLY A 55 11.25 -1.54 17.18
N TRP A 56 10.15 -1.33 16.45
CA TRP A 56 10.23 -0.90 15.06
C TRP A 56 10.67 0.56 14.98
N THR A 57 11.72 0.82 14.21
CA THR A 57 12.15 2.19 13.92
C THR A 57 11.19 2.87 12.94
N ASP A 58 11.18 4.20 12.96
CA ASP A 58 10.38 5.00 12.01
C ASP A 58 10.72 4.66 10.56
N ASP A 59 12.01 4.46 10.25
CA ASP A 59 12.46 4.05 8.92
C ASP A 59 11.88 2.70 8.48
N ARG A 60 11.74 1.73 9.40
CA ARG A 60 11.15 0.42 9.10
C ARG A 60 9.64 0.52 8.87
N ILE A 61 8.98 1.38 9.63
CA ILE A 61 7.55 1.65 9.47
C ILE A 61 7.29 2.33 8.13
N GLU A 62 8.07 3.35 7.78
CA GLU A 62 7.96 4.02 6.47
C GLU A 62 8.31 3.09 5.31
N ALA A 63 9.33 2.24 5.45
CA ALA A 63 9.62 1.20 4.48
C ALA A 63 8.43 0.22 4.35
N LEU A 64 7.83 -0.22 5.45
CA LEU A 64 6.67 -1.11 5.45
C LEU A 64 5.46 -0.46 4.75
N LYS A 65 5.19 0.82 5.02
CA LYS A 65 4.17 1.61 4.31
C LYS A 65 4.48 1.67 2.81
N PHE A 66 5.71 2.02 2.45
CA PHE A 66 6.14 2.11 1.06
C PHE A 66 6.00 0.79 0.30
N PHE A 67 6.47 -0.34 0.85
CA PHE A 67 6.41 -1.65 0.19
C PHE A 67 5.00 -2.20 0.03
N THR A 68 4.05 -1.76 0.86
CA THR A 68 2.68 -2.31 0.88
C THR A 68 1.66 -1.41 0.19
N LEU A 69 2.01 -0.15 -0.08
CA LEU A 69 1.22 0.72 -0.94
C LEU A 69 1.20 0.13 -2.35
N LEU A 70 -0.02 -0.08 -2.86
CA LEU A 70 -0.22 -0.57 -4.22
C LEU A 70 0.06 0.60 -5.17
N ARG A 71 1.26 0.61 -5.74
CA ARG A 71 1.65 1.60 -6.74
C ARG A 71 1.49 1.05 -8.14
N LEU A 72 1.15 1.92 -9.07
CA LEU A 72 0.92 1.51 -10.44
C LEU A 72 2.25 1.34 -11.17
N ASP A 73 2.35 0.27 -11.96
CA ASP A 73 3.49 0.07 -12.83
C ASP A 73 3.42 1.02 -14.05
N PRO A 74 4.55 1.30 -14.71
CA PRO A 74 4.59 2.23 -15.84
C PRO A 74 3.65 1.87 -16.99
N ARG A 75 3.42 0.58 -17.24
CA ARG A 75 2.53 0.13 -18.32
C ARG A 75 1.08 0.41 -17.96
N THR A 76 0.66 0.13 -16.72
CA THR A 76 -0.69 0.47 -16.26
C THR A 76 -0.93 1.99 -16.28
N ILE A 77 0.05 2.78 -15.83
CA ILE A 77 -0.02 4.25 -15.90
C ILE A 77 -0.16 4.72 -17.35
N THR A 78 0.66 4.21 -18.27
CA THR A 78 0.61 4.56 -19.69
C THR A 78 -0.76 4.25 -20.31
N GLN A 79 -1.34 3.08 -19.99
CA GLN A 79 -2.65 2.67 -20.49
C GLN A 79 -3.77 3.57 -19.97
N ILE A 80 -3.74 3.95 -18.69
CA ILE A 80 -4.72 4.84 -18.09
C ILE A 80 -4.55 6.27 -18.64
N TYR A 81 -3.31 6.75 -18.75
CA TYR A 81 -2.94 8.03 -19.34
C TYR A 81 -3.49 8.16 -20.77
N ASN A 82 -3.36 7.11 -21.59
CA ASN A 82 -3.89 7.10 -22.96
C ASN A 82 -5.43 7.16 -23.06
N ARG A 83 -6.16 6.93 -21.97
CA ARG A 83 -7.63 7.11 -21.95
C ARG A 83 -8.03 8.57 -21.76
N ASP A 84 -7.32 9.31 -20.90
CA ASP A 84 -7.62 10.70 -20.55
C ASP A 84 -6.35 11.38 -20.01
N ARG A 85 -5.57 11.98 -20.93
CA ARG A 85 -4.23 12.49 -20.62
C ARG A 85 -4.23 13.57 -19.54
N PRO A 86 -5.05 14.64 -19.63
CA PRO A 86 -5.06 15.70 -18.62
C PRO A 86 -5.45 15.20 -17.23
N LYS A 87 -6.38 14.24 -17.16
CA LYS A 87 -6.86 13.70 -15.87
C LYS A 87 -5.80 12.87 -15.14
N TRP A 88 -4.98 12.13 -15.90
CA TRP A 88 -4.09 11.11 -15.36
C TRP A 88 -2.61 11.49 -15.38
N ASP A 89 -2.26 12.70 -15.82
CA ASP A 89 -0.88 13.18 -15.86
C ASP A 89 -0.16 13.12 -14.50
N LYS A 90 -0.92 13.37 -13.41
CA LYS A 90 -0.43 13.25 -12.03
C LYS A 90 0.11 11.87 -11.66
N LEU A 91 -0.26 10.80 -12.38
CA LEU A 91 0.22 9.44 -12.10
C LEU A 91 1.70 9.27 -12.44
N TRP A 92 2.27 10.11 -13.32
CA TRP A 92 3.71 10.09 -13.58
C TRP A 92 4.54 10.47 -12.35
N LYS A 93 3.98 11.30 -11.46
CA LYS A 93 4.61 11.62 -10.18
C LYS A 93 4.73 10.39 -9.27
N ASP A 94 3.77 9.47 -9.32
CA ASP A 94 3.84 8.23 -8.54
C ASP A 94 5.04 7.36 -8.94
N LEU A 95 5.46 7.38 -10.21
CA LEU A 95 6.71 6.73 -10.66
C LEU A 95 7.95 7.47 -10.14
N ALA A 96 7.95 8.80 -10.17
CA ALA A 96 9.06 9.57 -9.60
C ALA A 96 9.22 9.28 -8.09
N ASP A 97 8.10 9.24 -7.37
CA ASP A 97 8.05 8.91 -5.94
C ASP A 97 8.45 7.45 -5.67
N GLN A 98 8.41 6.57 -6.68
CA GLN A 98 8.92 5.18 -6.61
C GLN A 98 10.44 5.10 -6.83
N GLY A 99 11.10 6.22 -7.14
CA GLY A 99 12.53 6.28 -7.46
C GLY A 99 12.84 6.03 -8.93
N TRP A 100 11.87 6.17 -9.84
CA TRP A 100 12.16 6.17 -11.27
C TRP A 100 12.88 7.47 -11.65
N THR A 101 13.92 7.35 -12.48
CA THR A 101 14.62 8.51 -13.03
C THR A 101 13.73 9.23 -14.04
N GLU A 102 13.90 10.55 -14.17
CA GLU A 102 13.16 11.37 -15.13
C GLU A 102 13.31 10.84 -16.55
N ASP A 103 14.52 10.47 -16.98
CA ASP A 103 14.79 9.87 -18.29
C ASP A 103 13.90 8.65 -18.57
N ARG A 104 13.70 7.77 -17.58
CA ARG A 104 12.86 6.58 -17.75
C ARG A 104 11.39 6.96 -17.88
N ILE A 105 10.94 7.92 -17.06
CA ILE A 105 9.57 8.42 -17.12
C ILE A 105 9.29 9.03 -18.49
N ASP A 106 10.23 9.80 -19.03
CA ASP A 106 10.08 10.46 -20.33
C ASP A 106 10.07 9.45 -21.49
N ILE A 107 10.87 8.38 -21.43
CA ILE A 107 10.76 7.25 -22.38
C ILE A 107 9.33 6.68 -22.36
N TYR A 108 8.70 6.49 -21.19
CA TYR A 108 7.33 5.98 -21.13
C TYR A 108 6.30 6.98 -21.65
N LYS A 109 6.49 8.29 -21.41
CA LYS A 109 5.64 9.33 -22.01
C LYS A 109 5.76 9.34 -23.53
N GLU A 110 6.96 9.15 -24.08
CA GLU A 110 7.17 9.00 -25.52
C GLU A 110 6.47 7.75 -26.06
N LEU A 111 6.60 6.61 -25.38
CA LEU A 111 5.88 5.38 -25.74
C LEU A 111 4.36 5.58 -25.73
N ALA A 112 3.84 6.38 -24.80
CA ALA A 112 2.42 6.76 -24.76
C ALA A 112 1.98 7.56 -26.00
N ASN A 113 2.90 8.32 -26.61
CA ASN A 113 2.64 9.06 -27.85
C ASN A 113 2.77 8.18 -29.10
N ILE A 114 3.56 7.11 -29.06
CA ILE A 114 3.76 6.20 -30.19
C ILE A 114 2.60 5.22 -30.35
N VAL A 115 2.07 4.69 -29.24
CA VAL A 115 0.97 3.70 -29.29
C VAL A 115 -0.36 4.45 -29.43
N PRO A 116 -1.08 4.33 -30.56
CA PRO A 116 -2.39 4.93 -30.69
C PRO A 116 -3.31 4.38 -29.58
N PRO A 117 -4.12 5.22 -28.93
CA PRO A 117 -5.06 4.76 -27.93
C PRO A 117 -6.02 3.73 -28.56
N LEU A 118 -6.54 2.81 -27.75
CA LEU A 118 -7.39 1.71 -28.22
C LEU A 118 -8.58 2.22 -29.07
N ALA A 119 -9.12 3.38 -28.71
CA ALA A 119 -10.18 4.04 -29.47
C ALA A 119 -9.76 4.40 -30.90
N ASP A 120 -8.52 4.86 -31.09
CA ASP A 120 -7.98 5.15 -32.42
C ASP A 120 -7.63 3.88 -33.18
N MET A 121 -7.15 2.83 -32.51
CA MET A 121 -6.98 1.50 -33.15
C MET A 121 -8.32 0.92 -33.65
N VAL A 122 -9.39 1.04 -32.87
CA VAL A 122 -10.74 0.61 -33.28
C VAL A 122 -11.23 1.43 -34.47
N ARG A 123 -10.97 2.74 -34.50
CA ARG A 123 -11.28 3.59 -35.67
C ARG A 123 -10.50 3.14 -36.91
N PHE A 124 -9.19 2.86 -36.80
CA PHE A 124 -8.40 2.33 -37.92
C PHE A 124 -8.93 0.99 -38.45
N ALA A 125 -9.39 0.11 -37.56
CA ALA A 125 -10.01 -1.16 -37.94
C ALA A 125 -11.35 -0.97 -38.67
N ASP A 126 -12.20 -0.02 -38.25
CA ASP A 126 -13.48 0.28 -38.91
C ASP A 126 -13.25 0.83 -40.34
N PHE A 127 -12.28 1.73 -40.52
CA PHE A 127 -11.92 2.25 -41.86
C PHE A 127 -11.41 1.16 -42.82
N GLY A 128 -10.62 0.18 -42.33
CA GLY A 128 -10.17 -0.94 -43.15
C GLY A 128 -11.30 -1.85 -43.64
N SER A 129 -12.33 -2.06 -42.81
CA SER A 129 -13.49 -2.89 -43.15
C SER A 129 -14.39 -2.27 -44.24
N ARG A 130 -14.53 -0.94 -44.23
CA ARG A 130 -15.31 -0.21 -45.24
C ARG A 130 -14.60 -0.10 -46.58
N ALA A 131 -13.27 -0.07 -46.58
CA ALA A 131 -12.48 -0.07 -47.83
C ALA A 131 -12.57 -1.43 -48.57
N ASN A 132 -12.71 -2.54 -47.86
CA ASN A 132 -12.78 -3.89 -48.44
C ASN A 132 -14.19 -4.39 -48.77
N SER A 133 -15.24 -3.63 -48.48
CA SER A 133 -16.64 -4.00 -48.77
C SER A 133 -17.23 -3.29 -50.00
N GLY A 134 -16.40 -2.55 -50.74
CA GLY A 134 -16.74 -1.85 -51.98
C GLY A 134 -16.29 -2.55 -53.28
N LEU A 135 -15.95 -3.84 -53.24
CA LEU A 135 -15.66 -4.69 -54.42
C LEU A 135 -16.60 -5.88 -54.46
#